data_AF-A0A1U8CML4-F1
#
_entry.id   AF-A0A1U8CML4-F1
#
_cell.length_a   1.000
_cell.length_b   1.000
_cell.length_c   1.000
_cell.angle_alpha   90.00
_cell.angle_beta   90.00
_cell.angle_gamma   90.00
#
_symmetry.space_group_name_H-M   'P 1'
#
loop_
_entity.id
_entity.type
_entity.pdbx_description
1 polymer ?
#
loop_
_entity_poly.entity_id
_entity_poly.type
_entity_poly.pdbx_seq_one_letter_code
_entity_poly.pdbx_strand_id
1 'polypeptide(L)'
;MAQKHTPSRTHFSGRKSQVLWSEKNPKPFTLPPLQQAKGHSRSKMKTPSSIQPAVQSQTSVEMANVDKNLRGLQKRDQLHHGKMQAKVRLMRLMLRNQRTSLQELSSHEEFLSKLNQELINSIQDMEDSMALNVREMLQQQGILRNVIDILEYSNKKRVQQLRSELQEWKEKEESKINSLQQELEQLNAEIQKAHEEVSFLSTYMDHEYPVRLVQIANHKRQVQQAKDSQQDELDNLKEMRQMVLGKFSNMIQEKKKKILRSLMAKIQKPYEKILMLKTQDSKRLQRCTVWFRELIQQLKEEIPVLLAEVEQMYAEVWDPREVVFKDILLQRPKCTPDMAVELNIPVQESLPF
;
A
#
# COMPACT_ATOMS: atom_id res chain seq x y z
N MET A 1 -11.56 17.46 5.95
CA MET A 1 -12.17 16.24 6.51
C MET A 1 -12.29 15.21 5.40
N ALA A 2 -11.38 14.24 5.33
CA ALA A 2 -11.50 13.06 4.48
C ALA A 2 -10.60 11.98 5.08
N GLN A 3 -11.22 10.98 5.69
CA GLN A 3 -10.57 9.89 6.40
C GLN A 3 -9.85 8.96 5.42
N LYS A 4 -8.53 8.83 5.57
CA LYS A 4 -7.74 7.79 4.92
C LYS A 4 -7.92 6.50 5.73
N HIS A 5 -8.71 5.56 5.22
CA HIS A 5 -8.71 4.19 5.71
C HIS A 5 -7.54 3.43 5.09
N THR A 6 -6.51 3.20 5.89
CA THR A 6 -5.47 2.19 5.65
C THR A 6 -6.06 0.79 5.92
N PRO A 7 -5.92 -0.19 5.02
CA PRO A 7 -6.26 -1.57 5.35
C PRO A 7 -5.14 -2.17 6.19
N SER A 8 -5.52 -2.55 7.40
CA SER A 8 -4.67 -3.23 8.38
C SER A 8 -4.20 -4.57 7.81
N ARG A 9 -2.88 -4.71 7.67
CA ARG A 9 -2.17 -5.95 7.34
C ARG A 9 -2.40 -6.96 8.47
N THR A 10 -3.30 -7.90 8.26
CA THR A 10 -3.52 -9.04 9.16
C THR A 10 -2.30 -9.95 9.10
N HIS A 11 -1.55 -9.96 10.20
CA HIS A 11 -0.51 -10.95 10.44
C HIS A 11 -1.16 -12.34 10.54
N PHE A 12 -0.93 -13.19 9.54
CA PHE A 12 -1.17 -14.62 9.65
C PHE A 12 -0.25 -15.18 10.73
N SER A 13 -0.78 -15.38 11.95
CA SER A 13 -0.09 -16.13 12.99
C SER A 13 -0.05 -17.60 12.55
N GLY A 14 1.13 -18.06 12.13
CA GLY A 14 1.38 -19.48 11.91
C GLY A 14 1.24 -20.24 13.23
N ARG A 15 0.02 -20.69 13.55
CA ARG A 15 -0.21 -21.74 14.54
C ARG A 15 0.37 -23.02 13.96
N LYS A 16 1.59 -23.33 14.36
CA LYS A 16 2.13 -24.69 14.29
C LYS A 16 1.25 -25.56 15.18
N SER A 17 0.26 -26.20 14.60
CA SER A 17 -0.48 -27.29 15.24
C SER A 17 0.48 -28.47 15.39
N GLN A 18 1.23 -28.45 16.49
CA GLN A 18 2.00 -29.60 16.94
C GLN A 18 0.98 -30.64 17.42
N VAL A 19 0.58 -31.52 16.51
CA VAL A 19 -0.21 -32.70 16.84
C VAL A 19 0.73 -33.63 17.62
N LEU A 20 0.66 -33.53 18.95
CA LEU A 20 1.30 -34.47 19.87
C LEU A 20 0.56 -35.81 19.75
N TRP A 21 1.10 -36.69 18.90
CA TRP A 21 0.63 -38.06 18.80
C TRP A 21 0.98 -38.80 20.10
N SER A 22 -0.06 -39.21 20.82
CA SER A 22 0.06 -40.15 21.92
C SER A 22 0.22 -41.55 21.32
N GLU A 23 1.47 -42.04 21.23
CA GLU A 23 1.76 -43.44 20.95
C GLU A 23 1.18 -44.32 22.07
N LYS A 24 -0.09 -44.69 21.94
CA LYS A 24 -0.61 -45.85 22.64
C LYS A 24 -0.15 -47.08 21.88
N ASN A 25 1.04 -47.56 22.21
CA ASN A 25 1.48 -48.92 21.89
C ASN A 25 0.38 -49.90 22.34
N PRO A 26 -0.27 -50.64 21.43
CA PRO A 26 -1.11 -51.74 21.85
C PRO A 26 -0.17 -52.81 22.43
N LYS A 27 -0.44 -53.21 23.67
CA LYS A 27 0.24 -54.31 24.36
C LYS A 27 0.36 -55.51 23.41
N PRO A 28 1.55 -56.15 23.30
CA PRO A 28 1.65 -57.39 22.56
C PRO A 28 0.76 -58.43 23.25
N PHE A 29 -0.24 -58.94 22.54
CA PHE A 29 -0.96 -60.12 22.98
C PHE A 29 -0.01 -61.30 22.89
N THR A 30 0.57 -61.65 24.04
CA THR A 30 1.35 -62.86 24.24
C THR A 30 0.46 -64.06 23.94
N LEU A 31 0.78 -64.79 22.86
CA LEU A 31 0.20 -66.11 22.60
C LEU A 31 0.53 -67.04 23.78
N PRO A 32 -0.38 -67.93 24.20
CA PRO A 32 -0.06 -68.92 25.22
C PRO A 32 1.08 -69.83 24.71
N PRO A 33 2.00 -70.27 25.58
CA PRO A 33 3.13 -71.08 25.16
C PRO A 33 2.61 -72.41 24.60
N LEU A 34 3.03 -72.75 23.38
CA LEU A 34 2.94 -74.12 22.88
C LEU A 34 3.77 -74.98 23.85
N GLN A 35 3.10 -75.83 24.63
CA GLN A 35 3.79 -76.84 25.42
C GLN A 35 4.59 -77.72 24.47
N GLN A 36 5.90 -77.73 24.68
CA GLN A 36 6.84 -78.61 24.02
C GLN A 36 6.40 -80.06 24.26
N ALA A 37 6.10 -80.76 23.16
CA ALA A 37 6.00 -82.21 23.19
C ALA A 37 7.34 -82.77 23.67
N LYS A 38 7.31 -83.32 24.88
CA LYS A 38 8.40 -84.01 25.56
C LYS A 38 8.84 -85.19 24.69
N GLY A 39 9.99 -85.08 24.04
CA GLY A 39 10.59 -86.20 23.31
C GLY A 39 10.99 -87.30 24.30
N HIS A 40 10.21 -88.37 24.37
CA HIS A 40 10.61 -89.60 25.05
C HIS A 40 11.36 -90.53 24.10
N SER A 41 12.65 -90.67 24.39
CA SER A 41 13.51 -91.85 24.26
C SER A 41 13.02 -92.99 23.35
N ARG A 42 13.80 -93.20 22.28
CA ARG A 42 13.91 -94.44 21.50
C ARG A 42 13.89 -95.69 22.39
N SER A 43 12.78 -96.42 22.34
CA SER A 43 12.69 -97.83 22.73
C SER A 43 13.22 -98.68 21.56
N LYS A 44 14.21 -99.54 21.83
CA LYS A 44 14.71 -100.54 20.89
C LYS A 44 13.65 -101.63 20.75
N MET A 45 13.02 -101.72 19.57
CA MET A 45 12.22 -102.87 19.17
C MET A 45 13.11 -104.13 19.17
N LYS A 46 12.78 -105.12 19.99
CA LYS A 46 13.15 -106.52 19.78
C LYS A 46 11.93 -107.22 19.17
N THR A 47 12.04 -107.52 17.89
CA THR A 47 11.24 -108.54 17.19
C THR A 47 11.41 -109.91 17.84
N PRO A 48 10.34 -110.64 18.21
CA PRO A 48 10.42 -112.07 18.41
C PRO A 48 10.22 -112.76 17.06
N SER A 49 11.27 -113.43 16.56
CA SER A 49 11.19 -114.30 15.40
C SER A 49 10.50 -115.60 15.78
N SER A 50 9.33 -115.79 15.17
CA SER A 50 8.81 -117.00 14.54
C SER A 50 9.44 -118.36 14.87
N ILE A 51 8.53 -119.24 15.29
CA ILE A 51 8.52 -120.69 15.42
C ILE A 51 9.31 -121.44 14.33
N GLN A 52 10.11 -122.45 14.73
CA GLN A 52 10.08 -123.84 14.20
C GLN A 52 10.93 -124.78 15.10
N PRO A 53 10.42 -125.96 15.52
CA PRO A 53 11.21 -127.03 16.13
C PRO A 53 11.65 -128.05 15.08
N ALA A 54 12.96 -128.28 14.96
CA ALA A 54 13.54 -129.31 14.11
C ALA A 54 13.85 -130.58 14.92
N VAL A 55 13.21 -131.66 14.50
CA VAL A 55 13.42 -133.06 14.88
C VAL A 55 14.86 -133.47 14.58
N GLN A 56 15.58 -134.02 15.57
CA GLN A 56 16.68 -134.96 15.32
C GLN A 56 16.66 -136.09 16.34
N SER A 57 16.21 -137.25 15.85
CA SER A 57 16.41 -138.57 16.44
C SER A 57 17.80 -139.06 16.06
N GLN A 58 18.62 -139.52 17.03
CA GLN A 58 19.64 -140.52 16.74
C GLN A 58 19.74 -141.52 17.90
N THR A 59 19.53 -142.77 17.51
CA THR A 59 19.66 -144.01 18.27
C THR A 59 21.10 -144.48 18.13
N SER A 60 21.75 -144.93 19.22
CA SER A 60 22.85 -145.88 19.11
C SER A 60 22.86 -146.78 20.33
N VAL A 61 22.87 -148.08 20.06
CA VAL A 61 22.81 -149.21 20.98
C VAL A 61 24.20 -149.82 21.02
N GLU A 62 24.71 -150.15 22.20
CA GLU A 62 25.67 -151.24 22.35
C GLU A 62 25.49 -151.92 23.71
N MET A 63 25.11 -153.20 23.66
CA MET A 63 25.22 -154.22 24.71
C MET A 63 26.58 -154.92 24.49
N ALA A 64 27.26 -155.61 25.39
CA ALA A 64 26.89 -156.49 26.52
C ALA A 64 28.17 -156.70 27.38
N ASN A 65 28.22 -157.30 28.58
CA ASN A 65 27.97 -158.73 28.81
C ASN A 65 28.22 -159.17 30.29
N VAL A 66 27.53 -160.26 30.68
CA VAL A 66 27.97 -161.40 31.55
C VAL A 66 27.86 -161.22 33.09
N ASP A 67 27.24 -162.10 33.91
CA ASP A 67 26.85 -163.51 33.75
C ASP A 67 25.83 -163.99 34.83
N LYS A 68 25.07 -165.06 34.53
CA LYS A 68 24.81 -166.30 35.33
C LYS A 68 23.43 -166.94 35.07
N ASN A 69 23.51 -168.15 34.52
CA ASN A 69 22.45 -169.10 34.16
C ASN A 69 21.76 -169.78 35.37
N LEU A 70 20.51 -170.25 35.17
CA LEU A 70 20.12 -171.66 35.38
C LEU A 70 18.76 -172.01 34.69
N ARG A 71 18.77 -173.14 33.96
CA ARG A 71 17.69 -173.98 33.34
C ARG A 71 16.32 -173.95 34.08
N GLY A 72 15.15 -174.24 33.51
CA GLY A 72 14.68 -174.80 32.24
C GLY A 72 13.28 -175.46 32.47
N LEU A 73 12.46 -175.55 31.41
CA LEU A 73 11.24 -176.39 31.26
C LEU A 73 9.91 -175.96 31.97
N GLN A 74 8.94 -175.41 31.22
CA GLN A 74 7.53 -175.88 31.13
C GLN A 74 6.73 -175.14 30.04
N LYS A 75 5.85 -175.87 29.35
CA LYS A 75 5.26 -175.60 28.03
C LYS A 75 3.80 -175.12 28.11
N ARG A 76 3.41 -174.35 27.07
CA ARG A 76 2.10 -174.33 26.35
C ARG A 76 0.88 -173.51 26.80
N ASP A 77 0.77 -172.94 28.00
CA ASP A 77 -0.36 -172.05 28.37
C ASP A 77 -0.12 -170.52 28.17
N GLN A 78 1.08 -170.11 27.73
CA GLN A 78 1.46 -168.69 27.62
C GLN A 78 1.18 -168.03 26.24
N LEU A 79 0.84 -168.80 25.20
CA LEU A 79 0.86 -168.30 23.81
C LEU A 79 -0.32 -167.37 23.47
N HIS A 80 -1.49 -167.57 24.09
CA HIS A 80 -2.66 -166.67 23.96
C HIS A 80 -2.60 -165.50 24.96
N HIS A 81 -2.04 -165.74 26.15
CA HIS A 81 -1.81 -164.71 27.17
C HIS A 81 -0.81 -163.64 26.67
N GLY A 82 0.26 -164.04 25.97
CA GLY A 82 1.24 -163.12 25.39
C GLY A 82 0.68 -162.22 24.28
N LYS A 83 -0.15 -162.75 23.37
CA LYS A 83 -0.83 -161.96 22.32
C LYS A 83 -1.86 -160.98 22.91
N MET A 84 -2.63 -161.43 23.92
CA MET A 84 -3.59 -160.58 24.62
C MET A 84 -2.88 -159.51 25.47
N GLN A 85 -1.78 -159.86 26.12
CA GLN A 85 -0.93 -158.94 26.88
C GLN A 85 -0.26 -157.89 25.96
N ALA A 86 0.20 -158.27 24.77
CA ALA A 86 0.73 -157.34 23.78
C ALA A 86 -0.35 -156.37 23.27
N LYS A 87 -1.56 -156.85 22.98
CA LYS A 87 -2.71 -156.01 22.60
C LYS A 87 -3.10 -155.03 23.72
N VAL A 88 -3.11 -155.49 24.97
CA VAL A 88 -3.36 -154.63 26.15
C VAL A 88 -2.26 -153.60 26.33
N ARG A 89 -0.98 -153.95 26.09
CA ARG A 89 0.16 -153.01 26.14
C ARG A 89 0.05 -151.96 25.04
N LEU A 90 -0.27 -152.36 23.81
CA LEU A 90 -0.49 -151.46 22.69
C LEU A 90 -1.66 -150.50 22.96
N MET A 91 -2.79 -151.02 23.45
CA MET A 91 -3.95 -150.20 23.80
C MET A 91 -3.62 -149.21 24.93
N ARG A 92 -2.81 -149.63 25.91
CA ARG A 92 -2.29 -148.72 26.95
C ARG A 92 -1.40 -147.63 26.38
N LEU A 93 -0.55 -147.97 25.41
CA LEU A 93 0.32 -147.01 24.72
C LEU A 93 -0.52 -146.03 23.88
N MET A 94 -1.53 -146.51 23.16
CA MET A 94 -2.46 -145.68 22.40
C MET A 94 -3.28 -144.75 23.30
N LEU A 95 -3.80 -145.23 24.43
CA LEU A 95 -4.51 -144.41 25.41
C LEU A 95 -3.60 -143.36 26.04
N ARG A 96 -2.32 -143.69 26.29
CA ARG A 96 -1.32 -142.71 26.74
C ARG A 96 -1.07 -141.65 25.68
N ASN A 97 -0.89 -142.06 24.42
CA ASN A 97 -0.68 -141.13 23.30
C ASN A 97 -1.90 -140.22 23.08
N GLN A 98 -3.12 -140.77 23.11
CA GLN A 98 -4.35 -139.97 23.01
C GLN A 98 -4.48 -138.98 24.17
N ARG A 99 -4.12 -139.38 25.39
CA ARG A 99 -4.11 -138.47 26.56
C ARG A 99 -3.06 -137.37 26.41
N THR A 100 -1.85 -137.67 25.93
CA THR A 100 -0.83 -136.65 25.70
C THR A 100 -1.24 -135.68 24.59
N SER A 101 -1.77 -136.17 23.46
CA SER A 101 -2.26 -135.30 22.39
C SER A 101 -3.46 -134.44 22.82
N LEU A 102 -4.39 -134.99 23.62
CA LEU A 102 -5.49 -134.19 24.18
C LEU A 102 -4.98 -133.13 25.15
N GLN A 103 -4.01 -133.46 26.00
CA GLN A 103 -3.41 -132.50 26.93
C GLN A 103 -2.65 -131.39 26.18
N GLU A 104 -1.92 -131.72 25.11
CA GLU A 104 -1.27 -130.75 24.23
C GLU A 104 -2.31 -129.84 23.57
N LEU A 105 -3.40 -130.39 23.03
CA LEU A 105 -4.50 -129.61 22.46
C LEU A 105 -5.14 -128.68 23.49
N SER A 106 -5.43 -129.16 24.70
CA SER A 106 -5.97 -128.32 25.78
C SER A 106 -4.99 -127.22 26.19
N SER A 107 -3.68 -127.50 26.21
CA SER A 107 -2.67 -126.48 26.50
C SER A 107 -2.56 -125.42 25.40
N HIS A 108 -2.72 -125.82 24.13
CA HIS A 108 -2.77 -124.90 22.99
C HIS A 108 -4.04 -124.05 23.00
N GLU A 109 -5.19 -124.63 23.34
CA GLU A 109 -6.44 -123.90 23.51
C GLU A 109 -6.32 -122.82 24.59
N GLU A 110 -5.78 -123.16 25.77
CA GLU A 110 -5.56 -122.20 26.86
C GLU A 110 -4.58 -121.09 26.44
N PHE A 111 -3.49 -121.46 25.76
CA PHE A 111 -2.52 -120.49 25.24
C PHE A 111 -3.15 -119.53 24.22
N LEU A 112 -3.89 -120.06 23.25
CA LEU A 112 -4.57 -119.26 22.23
C LEU A 112 -5.65 -118.36 22.85
N SER A 113 -6.39 -118.85 23.85
CA SER A 113 -7.38 -118.04 24.57
C SER A 113 -6.73 -116.87 25.31
N LYS A 114 -5.58 -117.09 25.98
CA LYS A 114 -4.83 -116.02 26.64
C LYS A 114 -4.30 -115.00 25.64
N LEU A 115 -3.69 -115.48 24.56
CA LEU A 115 -3.17 -114.62 23.50
C LEU A 115 -4.28 -113.78 22.85
N ASN A 116 -5.44 -114.37 22.56
CA ASN A 116 -6.59 -113.64 22.03
C ASN A 116 -7.11 -112.60 23.02
N GLN A 117 -7.16 -112.89 24.31
CA GLN A 117 -7.59 -111.94 25.33
C GLN A 117 -6.62 -110.75 25.45
N GLU A 118 -5.31 -111.01 25.42
CA GLU A 118 -4.28 -109.97 25.41
C GLU A 118 -4.40 -109.10 24.16
N LEU A 119 -4.64 -109.70 22.99
CA LEU A 119 -4.85 -108.98 21.75
C LEU A 119 -6.11 -108.09 21.81
N ILE A 120 -7.23 -108.60 22.33
CA ILE A 120 -8.46 -107.83 22.52
C ILE A 120 -8.21 -106.63 23.42
N ASN A 121 -7.55 -106.84 24.57
CA ASN A 121 -7.23 -105.76 25.50
C ASN A 121 -6.33 -104.70 24.83
N SER A 122 -5.30 -105.14 24.08
CA SER A 122 -4.41 -104.22 23.36
C SER A 122 -5.12 -103.43 22.26
N ILE A 123 -6.09 -104.03 21.57
CA ILE A 123 -6.90 -103.33 20.57
C ILE A 123 -7.76 -102.29 21.27
N GLN A 124 -8.44 -102.66 22.36
CA GLN A 124 -9.29 -101.73 23.12
C GLN A 124 -8.50 -100.54 23.67
N ASP A 125 -7.34 -100.78 24.29
CA ASP A 125 -6.47 -99.71 24.81
C ASP A 125 -5.99 -98.77 23.68
N MET A 126 -5.68 -99.33 22.51
CA MET A 126 -5.28 -98.56 21.34
C MET A 126 -6.46 -97.75 20.77
N GLU A 127 -7.66 -98.33 20.71
CA GLU A 127 -8.88 -97.64 20.27
C GLU A 127 -9.26 -96.51 21.23
N ASP A 128 -9.20 -96.74 22.54
CA ASP A 128 -9.52 -95.74 23.56
C ASP A 128 -8.52 -94.57 23.52
N SER A 129 -7.22 -94.86 23.43
CA SER A 129 -6.18 -93.83 23.30
C SER A 129 -6.30 -93.04 21.98
N MET A 130 -6.66 -93.72 20.88
CA MET A 130 -6.91 -93.06 19.60
C MET A 130 -8.17 -92.18 19.65
N ALA A 131 -9.26 -92.65 20.27
CA ALA A 131 -10.49 -91.89 20.42
C ALA A 131 -10.29 -90.62 21.26
N LEU A 132 -9.49 -90.71 22.35
CA LEU A 132 -9.08 -89.55 23.13
C LEU A 132 -8.29 -88.55 22.29
N ASN A 133 -7.28 -89.01 21.54
CA ASN A 133 -6.48 -88.15 20.67
C ASN A 133 -7.33 -87.45 19.58
N VAL A 134 -8.25 -88.18 18.95
CA VAL A 134 -9.18 -87.61 17.95
C VAL A 134 -10.07 -86.55 18.59
N ARG A 135 -10.59 -86.78 19.80
CA ARG A 135 -11.40 -85.80 20.52
C ARG A 135 -10.59 -84.54 20.86
N GLU A 136 -9.35 -84.67 21.34
CA GLU A 136 -8.46 -83.53 21.61
C GLU A 136 -8.16 -82.74 20.34
N MET A 137 -7.86 -83.42 19.23
CA MET A 137 -7.60 -82.78 17.94
C MET A 137 -8.82 -81.99 17.43
N LEU A 138 -10.02 -82.55 17.57
CA LEU A 138 -11.26 -81.84 17.21
C LEU A 138 -11.50 -80.61 18.08
N GLN A 139 -11.19 -80.68 19.39
CA GLN A 139 -11.26 -79.52 20.27
C GLN A 139 -10.25 -78.44 19.87
N GLN A 140 -9.01 -78.82 19.56
CA GLN A 140 -7.99 -77.90 19.07
C GLN A 140 -8.42 -77.25 17.75
N GLN A 141 -9.00 -78.00 16.82
CA GLN A 141 -9.54 -77.45 15.58
C GLN A 141 -10.66 -76.44 15.84
N GLY A 142 -11.55 -76.71 16.80
CA GLY A 142 -12.59 -75.76 17.23
C GLY A 142 -12.01 -74.46 17.79
N ILE A 143 -11.00 -74.56 18.66
CA ILE A 143 -10.30 -73.39 19.21
C ILE A 143 -9.61 -72.59 18.10
N LEU A 144 -8.90 -73.26 17.19
CA LEU A 144 -8.23 -72.61 16.06
C LEU A 144 -9.22 -71.90 15.14
N ARG A 145 -10.37 -72.52 14.85
CA ARG A 145 -11.43 -71.89 14.06
C ARG A 145 -11.94 -70.61 14.75
N ASN A 146 -12.23 -70.66 16.05
CA ASN A 146 -12.67 -69.47 16.79
C ASN A 146 -11.61 -68.35 16.76
N VAL A 147 -10.32 -68.70 16.88
CA VAL A 147 -9.23 -67.72 16.77
C VAL A 147 -9.20 -67.10 15.37
N ILE A 148 -9.35 -67.90 14.32
CA ILE A 148 -9.44 -67.40 12.94
C ILE A 148 -10.62 -66.43 12.78
N ASP A 149 -11.81 -66.79 13.26
CA ASP A 149 -13.01 -65.96 13.15
C ASP A 149 -12.84 -64.60 13.87
N ILE A 150 -12.24 -64.60 15.08
CA ILE A 150 -11.95 -63.37 15.84
C ILE A 150 -10.92 -62.51 15.12
N LEU A 151 -9.86 -63.12 14.58
CA LEU A 151 -8.82 -62.41 13.83
C LEU A 151 -9.38 -61.83 12.53
N GLU A 152 -10.19 -62.59 11.79
CA GLU A 152 -10.83 -62.12 10.56
C GLU A 152 -11.77 -60.95 10.84
N TYR A 153 -12.62 -61.05 11.86
CA TYR A 153 -13.51 -59.96 12.26
C TYR A 153 -12.74 -58.70 12.69
N SER A 154 -11.74 -58.85 13.57
CA SER A 154 -10.95 -57.72 14.07
C SER A 154 -10.14 -57.06 12.94
N ASN A 155 -9.57 -57.85 12.02
CA ASN A 155 -8.88 -57.35 10.84
C ASN A 155 -9.84 -56.60 9.92
N LYS A 156 -10.99 -57.19 9.57
CA LYS A 156 -12.03 -56.54 8.76
C LYS A 156 -12.48 -55.21 9.35
N LYS A 157 -12.72 -55.16 10.67
CA LYS A 157 -13.07 -53.93 11.39
C LYS A 157 -11.94 -52.89 11.30
N ARG A 158 -10.68 -53.29 11.51
CA ARG A 158 -9.53 -52.40 11.43
C ARG A 158 -9.32 -51.83 10.03
N VAL A 159 -9.48 -52.67 9.00
CA VAL A 159 -9.41 -52.24 7.60
C VAL A 159 -10.52 -51.25 7.28
N GLN A 160 -11.74 -51.47 7.76
CA GLN A 160 -12.84 -50.53 7.56
C GLN A 160 -12.58 -49.18 8.23
N GLN A 161 -12.05 -49.18 9.46
CA GLN A 161 -11.65 -47.95 10.16
C GLN A 161 -10.55 -47.18 9.42
N LEU A 162 -9.51 -47.88 8.95
CA LEU A 162 -8.45 -47.27 8.16
C LEU A 162 -8.98 -46.68 6.85
N ARG A 163 -9.94 -47.36 6.19
CA ARG A 163 -10.58 -46.84 4.99
C ARG A 163 -11.39 -45.57 5.26
N SER A 164 -12.15 -45.52 6.35
CA SER A 164 -12.88 -44.30 6.72
C SER A 164 -11.95 -43.16 7.11
N GLU A 165 -10.90 -43.43 7.89
CA GLU A 165 -9.87 -42.43 8.23
C GLU A 165 -9.23 -41.87 6.95
N LEU A 166 -8.80 -42.74 6.03
CA LEU A 166 -8.20 -42.34 4.76
C LEU A 166 -9.16 -41.50 3.91
N GLN A 167 -10.44 -41.86 3.85
CA GLN A 167 -11.45 -41.10 3.13
C GLN A 167 -11.64 -39.70 3.73
N GLU A 168 -11.72 -39.58 5.06
CA GLU A 168 -11.78 -38.28 5.73
C GLU A 168 -10.54 -37.42 5.44
N TRP A 169 -9.34 -38.02 5.46
CA TRP A 169 -8.11 -37.31 5.12
C TRP A 169 -8.12 -36.82 3.68
N LYS A 170 -8.60 -37.66 2.76
CA LYS A 170 -8.74 -37.29 1.35
C LYS A 170 -9.69 -36.11 1.17
N GLU A 171 -10.86 -36.14 1.79
CA GLU A 171 -11.85 -35.04 1.72
C GLU A 171 -11.34 -33.74 2.36
N LYS A 172 -10.63 -33.85 3.49
CA LYS A 172 -9.97 -32.69 4.14
C LYS A 172 -8.87 -32.10 3.26
N GLU A 173 -8.13 -32.93 2.54
CA GLU A 173 -7.09 -32.45 1.64
C GLU A 173 -7.69 -31.84 0.36
N GLU A 174 -8.70 -32.49 -0.22
CA GLU A 174 -9.42 -32.00 -1.39
C GLU A 174 -10.12 -30.66 -1.11
N SER A 175 -10.75 -30.50 0.06
CA SER A 175 -11.36 -29.21 0.45
C SER A 175 -10.32 -28.09 0.62
N LYS A 176 -9.12 -28.38 1.15
CA LYS A 176 -8.02 -27.39 1.21
C LYS A 176 -7.46 -27.05 -0.16
N ILE A 177 -7.30 -28.04 -1.03
CA ILE A 177 -6.86 -27.81 -2.41
C ILE A 177 -7.86 -26.90 -3.12
N ASN A 178 -9.15 -27.17 -2.98
CA ASN A 178 -10.21 -26.35 -3.57
C ASN A 178 -10.22 -24.92 -3.00
N SER A 179 -10.05 -24.73 -1.69
CA SER A 179 -9.96 -23.38 -1.11
C SER A 179 -8.73 -22.62 -1.59
N LEU A 180 -7.57 -23.28 -1.65
CA LEU A 180 -6.35 -22.68 -2.17
C LEU A 180 -6.45 -22.34 -3.66
N GLN A 181 -7.13 -23.19 -4.44
CA GLN A 181 -7.38 -22.91 -5.84
C GLN A 181 -8.29 -21.68 -6.02
N GLN A 182 -9.34 -21.55 -5.22
CA GLN A 182 -10.20 -20.36 -5.23
C GLN A 182 -9.43 -19.09 -4.84
N GLU A 183 -8.57 -19.15 -3.81
CA GLU A 183 -7.71 -18.02 -3.44
C GLU A 183 -6.75 -17.64 -4.57
N LEU A 184 -6.18 -18.62 -5.27
CA LEU A 184 -5.30 -18.40 -6.42
C LEU A 184 -6.06 -17.77 -7.58
N GLU A 185 -7.26 -18.26 -7.90
CA GLU A 185 -8.12 -17.71 -8.95
C GLU A 185 -8.51 -16.25 -8.63
N GLN A 186 -8.85 -15.94 -7.37
CA GLN A 186 -9.14 -14.58 -6.94
C GLN A 186 -7.91 -13.67 -7.09
N LEU A 187 -6.74 -14.11 -6.60
CA LEU A 187 -5.51 -13.35 -6.71
C LEU A 187 -5.12 -13.11 -8.17
N ASN A 188 -5.30 -14.11 -9.02
CA ASN A 188 -5.03 -13.99 -10.45
C ASN A 188 -5.97 -12.98 -11.12
N ALA A 189 -7.25 -12.95 -10.74
CA ALA A 189 -8.20 -11.93 -11.21
C ALA A 189 -7.80 -10.52 -10.75
N GLU A 190 -7.35 -10.36 -9.51
CA GLU A 190 -6.84 -9.08 -8.99
C GLU A 190 -5.58 -8.62 -9.74
N ILE A 191 -4.66 -9.55 -10.05
CA ILE A 191 -3.46 -9.27 -10.85
C ILE A 191 -3.84 -8.84 -12.27
N GLN A 192 -4.79 -9.53 -12.92
CA GLN A 192 -5.26 -9.16 -14.26
C GLN A 192 -5.87 -7.77 -14.26
N LYS A 193 -6.73 -7.44 -13.29
CA LYS A 193 -7.31 -6.11 -13.15
C LYS A 193 -6.23 -5.04 -12.95
N ALA A 194 -5.27 -5.28 -12.06
CA ALA A 194 -4.16 -4.34 -11.85
C ALA A 194 -3.31 -4.17 -13.11
N HIS A 195 -3.10 -5.24 -13.87
CA HIS A 195 -2.40 -5.20 -15.15
C HIS A 195 -3.16 -4.36 -16.19
N GLU A 196 -4.48 -4.52 -16.29
CA GLU A 196 -5.34 -3.70 -17.15
C GLU A 196 -5.29 -2.22 -16.76
N GLU A 197 -5.35 -1.90 -15.46
CA GLU A 197 -5.22 -0.53 -14.95
C GLU A 197 -3.87 0.08 -15.31
N VAL A 198 -2.77 -0.67 -15.14
CA VAL A 198 -1.42 -0.22 -15.54
C VAL A 198 -1.33 -0.03 -17.05
N SER A 199 -1.89 -0.93 -17.85
CA SER A 199 -1.93 -0.82 -19.31
C SER A 199 -2.69 0.43 -19.75
N PHE A 200 -3.86 0.69 -19.14
CA PHE A 200 -4.65 1.89 -19.40
C PHE A 200 -3.87 3.16 -19.05
N LEU A 201 -3.24 3.20 -17.86
CA LEU A 201 -2.44 4.35 -17.43
C LEU A 201 -1.23 4.58 -18.35
N SER A 202 -0.52 3.52 -18.76
CA SER A 202 0.59 3.65 -19.71
C SER A 202 0.11 4.27 -21.02
N THR A 203 -1.01 3.76 -21.57
CA THR A 203 -1.62 4.27 -22.80
C THR A 203 -2.00 5.75 -22.66
N TYR A 204 -2.59 6.14 -21.52
CA TYR A 204 -2.94 7.53 -21.24
C TYR A 204 -1.69 8.42 -21.15
N MET A 205 -0.65 7.95 -20.46
CA MET A 205 0.61 8.69 -20.28
C MET A 205 1.36 8.90 -21.59
N ASP A 206 1.30 7.94 -22.51
CA ASP A 206 2.02 8.00 -23.79
C ASP A 206 1.24 8.75 -24.88
N HIS A 207 -0.10 8.72 -24.87
CA HIS A 207 -0.91 9.28 -25.95
C HIS A 207 -1.70 10.53 -25.54
N GLU A 208 -2.48 10.48 -24.46
CA GLU A 208 -3.36 11.58 -24.09
C GLU A 208 -2.63 12.69 -23.33
N TYR A 209 -1.78 12.31 -22.38
CA TYR A 209 -1.09 13.25 -21.51
C TYR A 209 -0.20 14.24 -22.28
N PRO A 210 0.63 13.82 -23.26
CA PRO A 210 1.47 14.74 -24.03
C PRO A 210 0.62 15.70 -24.88
N VAL A 211 -0.48 15.21 -25.45
CA VAL A 211 -1.41 16.04 -26.23
C VAL A 211 -2.04 17.12 -25.35
N ARG A 212 -2.53 16.76 -24.16
CA ARG A 212 -3.09 17.73 -23.19
C ARG A 212 -2.03 18.74 -22.73
N LEU A 213 -0.80 18.31 -22.50
CA LEU A 213 0.31 19.22 -22.16
C LEU A 213 0.58 20.24 -23.27
N VAL A 214 0.63 19.80 -24.53
CA VAL A 214 0.80 20.68 -25.69
C VAL A 214 -0.38 21.66 -25.80
N GLN A 215 -1.61 21.18 -25.58
CA GLN A 215 -2.79 22.05 -25.55
C GLN A 215 -2.65 23.12 -24.45
N ILE A 216 -2.28 22.75 -23.22
CA ILE A 216 -2.07 23.72 -22.12
C ILE A 216 -0.99 24.74 -22.49
N ALA A 217 0.13 24.30 -23.06
CA ALA A 217 1.20 25.19 -23.49
C ALA A 217 0.72 26.16 -24.59
N ASN A 218 -0.12 25.69 -25.52
CA ASN A 218 -0.72 26.52 -26.55
C ASN A 218 -1.66 27.58 -25.96
N HIS A 219 -2.58 27.20 -25.07
CA HIS A 219 -3.45 28.15 -24.38
C HIS A 219 -2.64 29.18 -23.58
N LYS A 220 -1.56 28.76 -22.91
CA LYS A 220 -0.67 29.67 -22.18
C LYS A 220 -0.03 30.70 -23.12
N ARG A 221 0.41 30.29 -24.32
CA ARG A 221 0.93 31.20 -25.35
C ARG A 221 -0.14 32.17 -25.86
N GLN A 222 -1.34 31.69 -26.13
CA GLN A 222 -2.46 32.54 -26.56
C GLN A 222 -2.80 33.61 -25.53
N VAL A 223 -2.84 33.24 -24.24
CA VAL A 223 -3.06 34.19 -23.14
C VAL A 223 -1.94 35.23 -23.06
N GLN A 224 -0.68 34.79 -23.21
CA GLN A 224 0.46 35.72 -23.20
C GLN A 224 0.42 36.68 -24.39
N GLN A 225 0.14 36.16 -25.60
CA GLN A 225 0.00 36.98 -26.80
C GLN A 225 -1.14 38.00 -26.67
N ALA A 226 -2.29 37.60 -26.10
CA ALA A 226 -3.40 38.50 -25.85
C ALA A 226 -3.02 39.59 -24.84
N LYS A 227 -2.28 39.25 -23.78
CA LYS A 227 -1.76 40.22 -22.81
C LYS A 227 -0.80 41.22 -23.46
N ASP A 228 0.12 40.74 -24.28
CA ASP A 228 1.09 41.59 -24.97
C ASP A 228 0.37 42.53 -25.95
N SER A 229 -0.59 42.03 -26.74
CA SER A 229 -1.44 42.84 -27.62
C SER A 229 -2.22 43.91 -26.86
N GLN A 230 -2.80 43.57 -25.71
CA GLN A 230 -3.52 44.53 -24.86
C GLN A 230 -2.58 45.61 -24.29
N GLN A 231 -1.34 45.23 -23.97
CA GLN A 231 -0.34 46.18 -23.48
C GLN A 231 0.06 47.17 -24.58
N ASP A 232 0.28 46.68 -25.80
CA ASP A 232 0.58 47.53 -26.97
C ASP A 232 -0.57 48.50 -27.27
N GLU A 233 -1.82 48.03 -27.23
CA GLU A 233 -3.00 48.90 -27.39
C GLU A 233 -3.08 49.99 -26.31
N LEU A 234 -2.80 49.63 -25.06
CA LEU A 234 -2.80 50.57 -23.94
C LEU A 234 -1.73 51.64 -24.11
N ASP A 235 -0.52 51.26 -24.55
CA ASP A 235 0.58 52.19 -24.75
C ASP A 235 0.32 53.11 -25.96
N ASN A 236 -0.22 52.58 -27.07
CA ASN A 236 -0.72 53.38 -28.19
C ASN A 236 -1.79 54.40 -27.74
N LEU A 237 -2.73 54.01 -26.88
CA LEU A 237 -3.74 54.91 -26.32
C LEU A 237 -3.11 56.01 -25.45
N LYS A 238 -2.09 55.69 -24.64
CA LYS A 238 -1.36 56.69 -23.85
C LYS A 238 -0.65 57.68 -24.76
N GLU A 239 0.02 57.22 -25.80
CA GLU A 239 0.70 58.08 -26.78
C GLU A 239 -0.28 59.00 -27.49
N MET A 240 -1.41 58.47 -27.98
CA MET A 240 -2.47 59.28 -28.59
C MET A 240 -3.00 60.34 -27.62
N ARG A 241 -3.29 59.96 -26.37
CA ARG A 241 -3.72 60.90 -25.32
C ARG A 241 -2.69 62.01 -25.12
N GLN A 242 -1.40 61.67 -25.02
CA GLN A 242 -0.33 62.64 -24.83
C GLN A 242 -0.19 63.59 -26.02
N MET A 243 -0.28 63.07 -27.25
CA MET A 243 -0.25 63.89 -28.47
C MET A 243 -1.43 64.86 -28.52
N VAL A 244 -2.66 64.38 -28.23
CA VAL A 244 -3.87 65.20 -28.23
C VAL A 244 -3.79 66.30 -27.16
N LEU A 245 -3.40 65.95 -25.92
CA LEU A 245 -3.20 66.93 -24.85
C LEU A 245 -2.10 67.94 -25.19
N GLY A 246 -1.00 67.49 -25.81
CA GLY A 246 0.06 68.36 -26.31
C GLY A 246 -0.46 69.36 -27.35
N LYS A 247 -1.27 68.92 -28.31
CA LYS A 247 -1.92 69.80 -29.30
C LYS A 247 -2.81 70.85 -28.63
N PHE A 248 -3.65 70.44 -27.67
CA PHE A 248 -4.50 71.38 -26.92
C PHE A 248 -3.69 72.38 -26.09
N SER A 249 -2.66 71.92 -25.39
CA SER A 249 -1.76 72.78 -24.60
C SER A 249 -1.10 73.84 -25.49
N ASN A 250 -0.55 73.43 -26.64
CA ASN A 250 0.05 74.35 -27.60
C ASN A 250 -0.98 75.36 -28.15
N MET A 251 -2.19 74.92 -28.48
CA MET A 251 -3.27 75.81 -28.92
C MET A 251 -3.66 76.83 -27.85
N ILE A 252 -3.75 76.41 -26.58
CA ILE A 252 -4.04 77.28 -25.44
C ILE A 252 -2.91 78.30 -25.27
N GLN A 253 -1.65 77.88 -25.32
CA GLN A 253 -0.50 78.77 -25.23
C GLN A 253 -0.48 79.79 -26.38
N GLU A 254 -0.76 79.37 -27.61
CA GLU A 254 -0.82 80.28 -28.75
C GLU A 254 -1.99 81.26 -28.65
N LYS A 255 -3.18 80.82 -28.22
CA LYS A 255 -4.30 81.73 -27.94
C LYS A 255 -3.94 82.73 -26.84
N LYS A 256 -3.31 82.29 -25.74
CA LYS A 256 -2.83 83.17 -24.66
C LYS A 256 -1.84 84.21 -25.18
N LYS A 257 -0.85 83.80 -25.99
CA LYS A 257 0.11 84.72 -26.63
C LYS A 257 -0.57 85.71 -27.56
N LYS A 258 -1.54 85.27 -28.38
CA LYS A 258 -2.31 86.14 -29.28
C LYS A 258 -3.13 87.18 -28.50
N ILE A 259 -3.83 86.75 -27.43
CA ILE A 259 -4.57 87.65 -26.54
C ILE A 259 -3.61 88.66 -25.91
N LEU A 260 -2.49 88.22 -25.35
CA LEU A 260 -1.49 89.09 -24.74
C LEU A 260 -0.93 90.12 -25.74
N ARG A 261 -0.58 89.69 -26.96
CA ARG A 261 -0.16 90.58 -28.05
C ARG A 261 -1.22 91.62 -28.39
N SER A 262 -2.49 91.20 -28.50
CA SER A 262 -3.61 92.11 -28.80
C SER A 262 -3.86 93.12 -27.67
N LEU A 263 -3.72 92.69 -26.41
CA LEU A 263 -3.86 93.55 -25.24
C LEU A 263 -2.71 94.55 -25.15
N MET A 264 -1.47 94.08 -25.37
CA MET A 264 -0.28 94.93 -25.42
C MET A 264 -0.44 96.01 -26.50
N ALA A 265 -0.89 95.65 -27.70
CA ALA A 265 -1.15 96.62 -28.78
C ALA A 265 -2.26 97.63 -28.40
N LYS A 266 -3.31 97.20 -27.70
CA LYS A 266 -4.39 98.10 -27.22
C LYS A 266 -3.93 99.07 -26.14
N ILE A 267 -3.03 98.65 -25.24
CA ILE A 267 -2.47 99.50 -24.17
C ILE A 267 -1.37 100.42 -24.72
N GLN A 268 -0.51 99.92 -25.61
CA GLN A 268 0.61 100.68 -26.16
C GLN A 268 0.15 101.83 -27.06
N LYS A 269 -0.82 101.61 -27.96
CA LYS A 269 -1.32 102.64 -28.90
C LYS A 269 -1.72 103.97 -28.24
N PRO A 270 -2.54 104.01 -27.17
CA PRO A 270 -2.90 105.28 -26.52
C PRO A 270 -1.70 105.90 -25.82
N TYR A 271 -0.82 105.11 -25.19
CA TYR A 271 0.39 105.64 -24.56
C TYR A 271 1.36 106.26 -25.56
N GLU A 272 1.58 105.60 -26.71
CA GLU A 272 2.39 106.10 -27.81
C GLU A 272 1.81 107.40 -28.40
N LYS A 273 0.48 107.48 -28.56
CA LYS A 273 -0.21 108.72 -28.98
C LYS A 273 -0.03 109.86 -27.97
N ILE A 274 -0.15 109.58 -26.67
CA ILE A 274 0.06 110.55 -25.58
C ILE A 274 1.53 111.00 -25.54
N LEU A 275 2.47 110.07 -25.69
CA LEU A 275 3.90 110.35 -25.72
C LEU A 275 4.24 111.29 -26.89
N MET A 276 3.75 110.98 -28.10
CA MET A 276 3.92 111.82 -29.28
C MET A 276 3.33 113.23 -29.09
N LEU A 277 2.13 113.34 -28.51
CA LEU A 277 1.52 114.62 -28.18
C LEU A 277 2.39 115.41 -27.18
N LYS A 278 2.83 114.78 -26.09
CA LYS A 278 3.73 115.40 -25.11
C LYS A 278 5.06 115.84 -25.72
N THR A 279 5.64 115.05 -26.62
CA THR A 279 6.86 115.44 -27.35
C THR A 279 6.61 116.64 -28.25
N GLN A 280 5.47 116.71 -28.93
CA GLN A 280 5.10 117.85 -29.77
C GLN A 280 4.85 119.12 -28.95
N ASP A 281 4.12 119.01 -27.84
CA ASP A 281 3.87 120.11 -26.91
C ASP A 281 5.15 120.62 -26.28
N SER A 282 6.07 119.72 -25.89
CA SER A 282 7.39 120.09 -25.38
C SER A 282 8.21 120.85 -26.43
N LYS A 283 8.21 120.40 -27.70
CA LYS A 283 8.87 121.14 -28.80
C LYS A 283 8.25 122.52 -29.05
N ARG A 284 6.92 122.65 -28.95
CA ARG A 284 6.22 123.95 -29.04
C ARG A 284 6.62 124.87 -27.89
N LEU A 285 6.56 124.37 -26.65
CA LEU A 285 6.94 125.13 -25.47
C LEU A 285 8.39 125.60 -25.57
N GLN A 286 9.31 124.72 -26.00
CA GLN A 286 10.71 125.07 -26.21
C GLN A 286 10.88 126.22 -27.21
N ARG A 287 10.13 126.20 -28.34
CA ARG A 287 10.12 127.33 -29.29
C ARG A 287 9.59 128.62 -28.66
N CYS A 288 8.49 128.53 -27.90
CA CYS A 288 7.96 129.70 -27.18
C CYS A 288 8.97 130.23 -26.17
N THR A 289 9.68 129.38 -25.44
CA THR A 289 10.73 129.79 -24.50
C THR A 289 11.89 130.48 -25.20
N VAL A 290 12.29 130.04 -26.40
CA VAL A 290 13.30 130.72 -27.21
C VAL A 290 12.80 132.11 -27.62
N TRP A 291 11.57 132.19 -28.14
CA TRP A 291 10.95 133.47 -28.53
C TRP A 291 10.81 134.45 -27.36
N PHE A 292 10.35 134.00 -26.19
CA PHE A 292 10.28 134.85 -24.99
C PHE A 292 11.66 135.33 -24.54
N ARG A 293 12.71 134.51 -24.74
CA ARG A 293 14.08 134.91 -24.41
C ARG A 293 14.59 136.00 -25.36
N GLU A 294 14.27 135.90 -26.64
CA GLU A 294 14.56 136.94 -27.64
C GLU A 294 13.79 138.23 -27.35
N LEU A 295 12.49 138.14 -27.04
CA LEU A 295 11.68 139.30 -26.67
C LEU A 295 12.19 140.00 -25.40
N ILE A 296 12.56 139.22 -24.37
CA ILE A 296 13.16 139.79 -23.15
C ILE A 296 14.50 140.46 -23.47
N GLN A 297 15.29 139.91 -24.39
CA GLN A 297 16.55 140.53 -24.81
C GLN A 297 16.30 141.85 -25.55
N GLN A 298 15.32 141.90 -26.47
CA GLN A 298 14.90 143.13 -27.15
C GLN A 298 14.44 144.19 -26.14
N LEU A 299 13.55 143.82 -25.20
CA LEU A 299 13.09 144.74 -24.17
C LEU A 299 14.22 145.22 -23.26
N LYS A 300 15.21 144.37 -22.95
CA LYS A 300 16.40 144.77 -22.18
C LYS A 300 17.27 145.77 -22.91
N GLU A 301 17.27 145.78 -24.25
CA GLU A 301 18.00 146.75 -25.07
C GLU A 301 17.20 148.04 -25.26
N GLU A 302 15.88 147.95 -25.43
CA GLU A 302 15.00 149.12 -25.66
C GLU A 302 14.74 149.95 -24.38
N ILE A 303 14.56 149.30 -23.22
CA ILE A 303 14.29 150.00 -21.95
C ILE A 303 15.35 151.06 -21.59
N PRO A 304 16.67 150.79 -21.65
CA PRO A 304 17.68 151.80 -21.35
C PRO A 304 17.76 152.92 -22.39
N VAL A 305 17.42 152.65 -23.67
CA VAL A 305 17.35 153.68 -24.72
C VAL A 305 16.16 154.62 -24.47
N LEU A 306 14.99 154.07 -24.20
CA LEU A 306 13.80 154.85 -23.83
C LEU A 306 14.00 155.63 -22.52
N LEU A 307 14.65 155.04 -21.52
CA LEU A 307 15.02 155.74 -20.29
C LEU A 307 15.95 156.92 -20.58
N ALA A 308 16.97 156.73 -21.44
CA ALA A 308 17.87 157.82 -21.85
C ALA A 308 17.13 158.90 -22.67
N GLU A 309 16.20 158.55 -23.56
CA GLU A 309 15.36 159.51 -24.27
C GLU A 309 14.45 160.32 -23.33
N VAL A 310 13.85 159.68 -22.33
CA VAL A 310 13.05 160.37 -21.31
C VAL A 310 13.94 161.30 -20.45
N GLU A 311 15.13 160.86 -20.09
CA GLU A 311 16.09 161.65 -19.30
C GLU A 311 16.62 162.85 -20.12
N GLN A 312 16.79 162.69 -21.44
CA GLN A 312 17.18 163.76 -22.36
C GLN A 312 16.05 164.75 -22.64
N MET A 313 14.80 164.28 -22.75
CA MET A 313 13.60 165.14 -22.83
C MET A 313 13.38 165.99 -21.57
N TYR A 314 13.71 165.47 -20.38
CA TYR A 314 13.62 166.24 -19.13
C TYR A 314 14.75 167.27 -18.97
N ALA A 315 15.89 167.10 -19.64
CA ALA A 315 17.02 168.05 -19.58
C ALA A 315 16.88 169.27 -20.51
N GLU A 316 16.04 169.18 -21.55
CA GLU A 316 15.81 170.27 -22.53
C GLU A 316 14.54 171.10 -22.23
N VAL A 317 13.68 170.68 -21.30
CA VAL A 317 12.48 171.43 -20.93
C VAL A 317 12.77 172.35 -19.74
N TRP A 318 12.95 173.63 -20.06
CA TRP A 318 12.96 174.75 -19.13
C TRP A 318 11.61 174.90 -18.40
N ASP A 319 11.70 175.32 -17.15
CA ASP A 319 10.58 175.43 -16.20
C ASP A 319 9.41 176.25 -16.79
N PRO A 320 8.24 175.64 -17.08
CA PRO A 320 7.11 176.29 -17.75
C PRO A 320 6.52 177.49 -17.01
N ARG A 321 6.97 177.75 -15.78
CA ARG A 321 6.46 178.86 -14.95
C ARG A 321 7.04 180.23 -15.33
N GLU A 322 8.16 180.31 -16.05
CA GLU A 322 8.79 181.60 -16.36
C GLU A 322 8.43 182.22 -17.73
N VAL A 323 7.72 181.47 -18.60
CA VAL A 323 7.49 181.89 -20.01
C VAL A 323 6.05 182.37 -20.28
N VAL A 324 5.06 181.99 -19.47
CA VAL A 324 3.63 182.25 -19.78
C VAL A 324 3.04 183.47 -19.04
N PHE A 325 3.70 183.98 -17.99
CA PHE A 325 3.15 185.06 -17.17
C PHE A 325 4.12 186.23 -16.95
N LYS A 326 4.75 186.71 -18.02
CA LYS A 326 5.66 187.88 -17.91
C LYS A 326 4.93 189.23 -17.87
N ASP A 327 3.68 189.32 -18.37
CA ASP A 327 2.94 190.60 -18.47
C ASP A 327 1.52 190.58 -17.83
N ILE A 328 1.24 189.58 -16.98
CA ILE A 328 -0.02 189.37 -16.23
C ILE A 328 0.42 188.64 -14.94
N LEU A 329 0.37 189.12 -13.69
CA LEU A 329 -0.29 190.26 -13.06
C LEU A 329 0.45 190.55 -11.75
N LEU A 330 1.01 191.76 -11.69
CA LEU A 330 0.98 192.72 -10.59
C LEU A 330 1.18 192.23 -9.14
N GLN A 331 2.26 192.77 -8.57
CA GLN A 331 2.41 193.20 -7.17
C GLN A 331 1.23 192.87 -6.25
N ARG A 332 1.47 192.01 -5.26
CA ARG A 332 1.02 192.31 -3.90
C ARG A 332 2.12 192.03 -2.88
N PRO A 333 2.21 192.87 -1.84
CA PRO A 333 3.33 192.89 -0.92
C PRO A 333 3.15 191.86 0.21
N LYS A 334 4.31 191.46 0.76
CA LYS A 334 4.57 190.99 2.14
C LYS A 334 3.70 189.87 2.70
N CYS A 335 4.37 188.84 3.22
CA CYS A 335 4.14 188.35 4.59
C CYS A 335 5.42 187.63 5.09
N THR A 336 6.12 188.26 6.02
CA THR A 336 6.87 187.59 7.09
C THR A 336 6.11 187.84 8.41
N PRO A 337 6.53 187.17 9.49
CA PRO A 337 5.82 186.11 10.19
C PRO A 337 4.66 186.61 11.07
N ASP A 338 3.80 185.69 11.50
CA ASP A 338 2.74 185.87 12.51
C ASP A 338 1.50 186.69 12.09
N MET A 339 0.57 186.03 11.37
CA MET A 339 -0.85 186.13 11.76
C MET A 339 -1.71 185.01 11.17
N ALA A 340 -2.54 184.43 12.03
CA ALA A 340 -3.48 183.36 11.73
C ALA A 340 -4.64 183.87 10.86
N VAL A 341 -4.94 183.11 9.81
CA VAL A 341 -6.13 183.30 8.97
C VAL A 341 -6.84 181.95 8.83
N GLU A 342 -7.93 181.82 9.57
CA GLU A 342 -9.03 180.88 9.33
C GLU A 342 -9.82 181.30 8.08
N LEU A 343 -10.62 180.37 7.52
CA LEU A 343 -11.86 180.53 6.70
C LEU A 343 -11.88 179.50 5.54
N ASN A 344 -13.01 179.00 5.00
CA ASN A 344 -14.27 178.45 5.51
C ASN A 344 -15.01 177.91 4.24
N ILE A 345 -15.36 176.60 4.19
CA ILE A 345 -16.58 176.03 3.52
C ILE A 345 -16.58 176.00 1.95
N PRO A 346 -17.08 174.93 1.27
CA PRO A 346 -18.35 174.25 1.58
C PRO A 346 -18.40 172.73 1.77
N VAL A 347 -19.46 172.39 2.50
CA VAL A 347 -20.11 171.08 2.70
C VAL A 347 -21.29 170.96 1.71
N GLN A 348 -21.69 169.71 1.43
CA GLN A 348 -22.86 169.24 0.64
C GLN A 348 -22.76 169.34 -0.90
N GLU A 349 -23.21 168.37 -1.69
CA GLU A 349 -24.31 167.40 -1.47
C GLU A 349 -24.22 166.18 -2.41
N SER A 350 -24.79 165.05 -1.97
CA SER A 350 -24.95 163.78 -2.70
C SER A 350 -26.09 163.81 -3.73
N LEU A 351 -25.92 163.19 -4.91
CA LEU A 351 -26.98 162.88 -5.91
C LEU A 351 -26.50 161.79 -6.91
N PRO A 352 -27.38 161.12 -7.69
CA PRO A 352 -27.77 159.72 -7.46
C PRO A 352 -27.42 158.72 -8.60
N PHE A 353 -27.66 157.44 -8.31
CA PHE A 353 -27.57 156.20 -9.13
C PHE A 353 -26.24 155.45 -9.14
#